data_AF-A0A3P7JE29-F1
#
_entry.id   AF-A0A3P7JE29-F1
#
_cell.length_a   1.000
_cell.length_b   1.000
_cell.length_c   1.000
_cell.angle_alpha   90.00
_cell.angle_beta   90.00
_cell.angle_gamma   90.00
#
_symmetry.space_group_name_H-M   'P 1'
#
loop_
_entity.id
_entity.type
_entity.pdbx_description
1 polymer ?
#
loop_
_entity_poly.entity_id
_entity_poly.type
_entity_poly.pdbx_seq_one_letter_code
_entity_poly.pdbx_strand_id
1 'polypeptide(L)' 'MALHRYPLQKISFCADDKQDKRIFSFITKSEADPLRHECFVFLSDKMAEQITLTVGEAFDLAYKNIG' A
#
# COMPACT_ATOMS: atom_id res chain seq x y z
N MET A 1 13.15 5.63 14.67
CA MET A 1 13.03 6.65 13.60
C MET A 1 12.45 5.96 12.37
N ALA A 2 11.44 6.53 11.71
CA ALA A 2 10.87 5.93 10.50
C ALA A 2 11.70 6.32 9.27
N LEU A 3 12.03 5.35 8.40
CA LEU A 3 12.79 5.59 7.16
C LEU A 3 11.91 6.20 6.06
N HIS A 4 10.64 5.75 5.97
CA HIS A 4 9.67 6.25 5.00
C HIS A 4 8.30 6.40 5.67
N ARG A 5 7.52 7.38 5.20
CA ARG A 5 6.13 7.61 5.62
C ARG A 5 5.31 7.95 4.39
N TYR A 6 4.32 7.10 4.10
CA TYR A 6 3.39 7.32 2.99
C TYR A 6 2.02 7.66 3.57
N PRO A 7 1.51 8.89 3.35
CA PRO A 7 0.17 9.25 3.77
C PRO A 7 -0.86 8.38 3.04
N LEU A 8 -1.80 7.79 3.78
CA LEU A 8 -2.76 6.81 3.25
C LEU A 8 -3.54 7.35 2.05
N GLN A 9 -3.95 8.63 2.08
CA GLN A 9 -4.66 9.29 0.98
C GLN A 9 -3.86 9.41 -0.33
N LYS A 10 -2.54 9.23 -0.29
CA LYS A 10 -1.68 9.24 -1.50
C LYS A 10 -1.47 7.85 -2.08
N ILE A 11 -1.74 6.79 -1.30
CA ILE A 11 -1.65 5.42 -1.76
C ILE A 11 -2.93 5.12 -2.55
N SER A 12 -2.76 4.80 -3.84
CA SER A 12 -3.88 4.57 -4.76
C SER A 12 -4.27 3.10 -4.90
N PHE A 13 -3.38 2.18 -4.54
CA PHE A 13 -3.63 0.74 -4.66
C PHE A 13 -2.68 -0.07 -3.77
N CYS A 14 -3.10 -1.24 -3.30
CA CYS A 14 -2.24 -2.25 -2.67
C CYS A 14 -2.69 -3.66 -3.07
N ALA A 15 -1.73 -4.59 -3.17
CA ALA A 15 -2.01 -5.98 -3.50
C ALA A 15 -0.92 -6.95 -3.03
N ASP A 16 -1.34 -8.17 -2.72
CA ASP A 16 -0.50 -9.35 -2.67
C ASP A 16 -0.40 -9.99 -4.07
N ASP A 17 0.72 -10.66 -4.37
CA ASP A 17 0.84 -11.45 -5.59
C ASP A 17 0.20 -12.85 -5.40
N LYS A 18 -0.61 -13.27 -6.38
CA LYS A 18 -1.35 -14.55 -6.30
C LYS A 18 -0.48 -15.77 -6.61
N GLN A 19 0.66 -15.60 -7.28
CA GLN A 19 1.60 -16.66 -7.60
C GLN A 19 2.73 -16.76 -6.55
N ASP A 20 3.15 -15.63 -5.97
CA ASP A 20 4.12 -15.57 -4.88
C ASP A 20 3.58 -14.90 -3.62
N LYS A 21 3.15 -15.72 -2.65
CA LYS A 21 2.57 -15.30 -1.36
C LYS A 21 3.49 -14.47 -0.47
N ARG A 22 4.75 -14.26 -0.86
CA ARG A 22 5.70 -13.40 -0.16
C ARG A 22 5.60 -11.95 -0.61
N ILE A 23 5.07 -11.69 -1.80
CA ILE A 23 5.12 -10.37 -2.41
C ILE A 23 3.91 -9.56 -1.98
N PHE A 24 4.19 -8.41 -1.36
CA PHE A 24 3.24 -7.33 -1.13
C PHE A 24 3.67 -6.11 -1.94
N SER A 25 2.72 -5.34 -2.44
CA SER A 25 3.00 -4.09 -3.14
C SER A 25 1.97 -3.02 -2.86
N PHE A 26 2.39 -1.76 -2.98
CA PHE A 26 1.47 -0.64 -3.04
C PHE A 26 1.94 0.42 -4.04
N ILE A 27 0.99 1.20 -4.55
CA ILE A 27 1.24 2.30 -5.47
C ILE A 27 0.92 3.62 -4.76
N THR A 28 1.83 4.58 -4.82
CA THR A 28 1.63 5.94 -4.29
C THR A 28 2.02 6.97 -5.33
N LYS A 29 1.49 8.19 -5.23
CA LYS A 29 2.02 9.34 -5.97
C LYS A 29 3.44 9.65 -5.48
N SER A 30 4.35 9.90 -6.41
CA SER A 30 5.72 10.31 -6.12
C SER A 30 5.71 11.65 -5.38
N GLU A 31 6.63 11.83 -4.43
CA GLU A 31 6.80 13.12 -3.76
C GLU A 31 7.49 14.14 -4.65
N ALA A 32 8.35 13.69 -5.57
CA ALA A 32 9.09 14.56 -6.48
C ALA A 32 8.25 15.01 -7.68
N ASP A 33 7.30 14.17 -8.14
CA ASP A 33 6.44 14.45 -9.28
C ASP A 33 5.00 13.95 -9.02
N PRO A 34 4.03 14.86 -8.75
CA PRO A 34 2.64 14.50 -8.48
C PRO A 34 1.90 13.77 -9.61
N LEU A 35 2.42 13.83 -10.84
CA LEU A 35 1.86 13.14 -12.01
C LEU A 35 2.39 11.71 -12.14
N ARG A 36 3.48 11.39 -11.43
CA ARG A 36 4.11 10.08 -11.45
C ARG A 36 3.60 9.22 -10.31
N HIS A 37 3.32 7.95 -10.63
CA HIS A 37 3.04 6.92 -9.65
C HIS A 37 4.28 6.03 -9.46
N GLU A 38 4.53 5.62 -8.23
CA GLU A 38 5.61 4.73 -7.83
C GLU A 38 5.01 3.47 -7.21
N CYS A 39 5.46 2.31 -7.68
CA CYS A 39 5.09 1.02 -7.12
C CYS A 39 6.23 0.52 -6.22
N PHE A 40 5.92 0.33 -4.94
CA PHE A 40 6.84 -0.24 -3.98
C PHE A 40 6.50 -1.70 -3.77
N VAL A 41 7.51 -2.57 -3.91
CA VAL A 41 7.36 -4.01 -3.81
C VAL A 41 8.19 -4.52 -2.64
N PHE A 42 7.59 -5.34 -1.79
CA PHE A 42 8.18 -5.88 -0.57
C PHE A 42 8.09 -7.40 -0.59
N LEU A 43 9.17 -8.03 -0.16
CA LEU A 43 9.18 -9.44 0.20
C LEU A 43 8.89 -9.58 1.69
N SER A 44 7.91 -10.40 2.02
CA SER A 44 7.46 -10.72 3.37
C SER A 44 7.52 -12.22 3.59
N ASP A 45 7.70 -12.66 4.84
CA ASP A 45 7.71 -14.08 5.17
C ASP A 45 6.28 -14.63 5.26
N LYS A 46 5.64 -14.80 4.10
CA LYS A 46 4.26 -15.29 3.93
C LYS A 46 3.18 -14.44 4.62
N MET A 47 3.48 -13.16 4.88
CA MET A 47 2.54 -12.21 5.49
C MET A 47 1.85 -11.31 4.46
N ALA A 48 2.15 -11.43 3.17
CA ALA A 48 1.69 -10.48 2.15
C ALA A 48 0.17 -10.30 2.12
N GLU A 49 -0.59 -11.40 2.20
CA GLU A 49 -2.05 -11.37 2.23
C GLU A 49 -2.57 -10.60 3.45
N GLN A 50 -2.04 -10.88 4.64
CA GLN A 50 -2.44 -10.19 5.86
C GLN A 50 -2.10 -8.70 5.81
N ILE A 51 -0.93 -8.34 5.27
CA ILE A 51 -0.53 -6.94 5.08
C ILE A 51 -1.51 -6.25 4.13
N THR A 52 -1.85 -6.87 3.00
CA THR A 52 -2.82 -6.33 2.03
C THR A 52 -4.19 -6.10 2.68
N LEU A 53 -4.70 -7.07 3.43
CA LEU A 53 -5.99 -6.96 4.12
C LEU A 53 -5.99 -5.83 5.14
N THR A 54 -4.96 -5.71 5.98
CA THR A 54 -4.85 -4.64 6.97
C THR A 54 -4.75 -3.25 6.32
N VAL A 55 -4.04 -3.11 5.20
CA VAL A 55 -4.01 -1.85 4.44
C VAL A 55 -5.38 -1.55 3.82
N GLY A 56 -6.08 -2.56 3.29
CA GLY A 56 -7.44 -2.45 2.78
C GLY A 56 -8.43 -1.97 3.85
N GLU A 57 -8.37 -2.54 5.06
CA GLU A 57 -9.17 -2.10 6.20
C GLU A 57 -8.89 -0.65 6.60
N ALA A 58 -7.62 -0.21 6.52
CA ALA A 58 -7.25 1.17 6.77
C ALA A 58 -7.86 2.12 5.71
N PHE A 59 -7.86 1.74 4.43
CA PHE A 59 -8.58 2.47 3.39
C PHE A 59 -10.06 2.55 3.72
N ASP A 60 -10.72 1.44 3.99
CA ASP A 60 -12.15 1.40 4.30
C ASP A 60 -12.49 2.32 5.48
N LEU A 61 -11.68 2.31 6.55
CA LEU A 61 -11.89 3.19 7.69
C LEU A 61 -11.71 4.67 7.34
N ALA A 62 -10.72 5.00 6.50
CA ALA A 62 -10.48 6.38 6.07
C ALA A 62 -11.58 6.89 5.14
N TYR A 63 -12.09 6.06 4.22
CA TYR A 63 -13.11 6.46 3.23
C TYR A 63 -14.54 6.43 3.80
N LYS A 64 -14.82 5.66 4.85
CA LYS A 64 -16.11 5.71 5.58
C LYS A 64 -16.42 7.07 6.20
N ASN A 65 -15.41 7.91 6.41
CA ASN A 65 -15.56 9.24 7.01
C ASN A 65 -15.66 10.37 5.95
N ILE A 66 -15.77 10.04 4.67
CA ILE A 66 -15.85 11.01 3.55
C ILE A 66 -17.24 10.97 2.86
N GLY A 67 -18.15 10.09 3.30
CA GLY A 67 -19.57 10.07 2.91
C GLY A 67 -20.45 10.64 4.01
#